data_AF-A0A090TYV0-F1
#
_entry.id   AF-A0A090TYV0-F1
#
_cell.length_a   1.000
_cell.length_b   1.000
_cell.length_c   1.000
_cell.angle_alpha   90.00
_cell.angle_beta   90.00
_cell.angle_gamma   90.00
#
_symmetry.space_group_name_H-M   'P 1'
#
loop_
_entity.id
_entity.type
_entity.pdbx_description
1 polymer ?
#
loop_
_entity_poly.entity_id
_entity_poly.type
_entity_poly.pdbx_seq_one_letter_code
_entity_poly.pdbx_strand_id
1 'polypeptide(L)'
;MDCPREDFTIEHISSTFYFDGKLTHAYPFVEVLWFDRGQEVKDKVAAVVTEQIRSALGKELDVAVIFVALEPASYYDNASHYG
;
A
#
# COMPACT_ATOMS: atom_id res chain seq x y z
N MET A 1 -7.13 -7.42 9.56
CA MET A 1 -5.69 -7.73 9.65
C MET A 1 -5.28 -8.20 11.05
N ASP A 2 -6.22 -8.30 12.00
CA ASP A 2 -5.98 -8.72 13.38
C ASP A 2 -4.81 -7.98 14.05
N CYS A 3 -4.84 -6.66 13.95
CA CYS A 3 -3.88 -5.75 14.56
C CYS A 3 -4.59 -4.46 15.01
N PRO A 4 -4.04 -3.75 16.00
CA PRO A 4 -4.53 -2.46 16.44
C PRO A 4 -4.60 -1.41 15.33
N ARG A 5 -5.41 -0.37 15.52
CA ARG A 5 -5.59 0.70 14.53
C ARG A 5 -4.35 1.59 14.45
N GLU A 6 -3.68 1.78 15.57
CA GLU A 6 -2.48 2.58 15.76
C GLU A 6 -1.27 2.04 14.97
N ASP A 7 -1.30 0.77 14.55
CA ASP A 7 -0.25 0.15 13.72
C ASP A 7 -0.31 0.59 12.25
N PHE A 8 -1.31 1.39 11.87
CA PHE A 8 -1.47 1.89 10.50
C PHE A 8 -0.94 3.31 10.34
N THR A 9 0.01 3.45 9.42
CA THR A 9 0.46 4.75 8.89
C THR A 9 0.08 4.87 7.42
N ILE A 10 -0.22 6.09 6.97
CA ILE A 10 -0.45 6.40 5.55
C ILE A 10 0.50 7.52 5.16
N GLU A 11 1.34 7.28 4.15
CA GLU A 11 2.25 8.27 3.58
C GLU A 11 1.73 8.70 2.20
N HIS A 12 1.82 10.00 1.90
CA HIS A 12 1.56 10.53 0.58
C HIS A 12 2.89 10.90 -0.10
N ILE A 13 3.22 10.18 -1.17
CA ILE A 13 4.44 10.39 -1.95
C ILE A 13 4.11 11.17 -3.22
N SER A 14 4.57 12.43 -3.31
CA SER A 14 4.43 13.22 -4.53
C SER A 14 5.42 12.75 -5.58
N SER A 15 4.91 12.32 -6.72
CA SER A 15 5.71 11.79 -7.84
C SER A 15 5.29 12.42 -9.17
N THR A 16 6.23 12.47 -10.11
CA THR A 16 6.01 12.94 -11.49
C THR A 16 6.33 11.80 -12.44
N PHE A 17 5.39 11.43 -13.30
CA PHE A 17 5.54 10.29 -14.20
C PHE A 17 5.87 10.73 -15.62
N TYR A 18 6.77 9.98 -16.24
CA TYR A 18 7.13 10.14 -17.65
C TYR A 18 6.97 8.80 -18.36
N PHE A 19 6.40 8.83 -19.57
CA PHE A 19 6.34 7.70 -20.49
C PHE A 19 6.72 8.18 -21.88
N ASP A 20 7.65 7.47 -22.53
CA ASP A 20 8.20 7.83 -23.85
C ASP A 20 8.66 9.31 -23.94
N GLY A 21 9.42 9.74 -22.92
CA GLY A 21 9.98 11.10 -22.83
C GLY A 21 8.94 12.21 -22.56
N LYS A 22 7.66 11.87 -22.36
CA LYS A 22 6.58 12.83 -22.13
C LYS A 22 6.04 12.73 -20.73
N LEU A 23 5.70 13.87 -20.15
CA LEU A 23 4.96 13.94 -18.90
C LEU A 23 3.62 13.20 -19.09
N THR A 24 3.31 12.29 -18.18
CA THR A 24 2.07 11.52 -18.19
C THR A 24 1.43 11.51 -16.81
N HIS A 25 0.13 11.25 -16.78
CA HIS A 25 -0.53 10.84 -15.56
C HIS A 25 -0.31 9.35 -15.35
N ALA A 26 0.05 8.96 -14.12
CA ALA A 26 -0.08 7.58 -13.69
C ALA A 26 -1.40 7.39 -12.94
N TYR A 27 -1.86 6.15 -12.92
CA TYR A 27 -2.94 5.73 -12.05
C TYR A 27 -2.45 5.65 -10.58
N PRO A 28 -3.34 5.74 -9.58
CA PRO A 28 -2.98 5.56 -8.18
C PRO A 28 -2.25 4.24 -7.92
N PHE A 29 -1.06 4.33 -7.30
CA PHE A 29 -0.22 3.19 -6.97
C PHE A 29 0.00 3.16 -5.45
N VAL A 30 -0.35 2.05 -4.81
CA VAL A 30 -0.27 1.89 -3.35
C VAL A 30 0.69 0.76 -3.01
N GLU A 31 1.67 1.06 -2.17
CA GLU A 31 2.56 0.07 -1.57
C GLU A 31 2.10 -0.22 -0.13
N VAL A 32 1.89 -1.49 0.19
CA VAL A 32 1.57 -1.95 1.54
C VAL A 32 2.77 -2.69 2.10
N LEU A 33 3.55 -2.00 2.93
CA LEU A 33 4.67 -2.55 3.67
C LEU A 33 4.14 -3.12 4.99
N TRP A 34 4.29 -4.43 5.20
CA TRP A 34 3.70 -5.10 6.36
C TRP A 34 4.39 -6.43 6.68
N PHE A 35 4.07 -7.02 7.82
CA PHE A 35 4.32 -8.45 8.04
C PHE A 35 3.22 -9.26 7.33
N ASP A 36 3.60 -10.27 6.55
CA ASP A 36 2.64 -11.03 5.73
C ASP A 36 1.52 -11.66 6.60
N ARG A 37 0.31 -11.70 6.04
CA ARG A 37 -0.90 -12.28 6.64
C ARG A 37 -1.57 -13.32 5.74
N GLY A 38 -0.91 -13.70 4.64
CA GLY A 38 -1.41 -14.68 3.68
C GLY A 38 -2.33 -14.09 2.62
N GLN A 39 -2.63 -14.90 1.60
CA GLN A 39 -3.29 -14.44 0.37
C GLN A 39 -4.70 -13.92 0.60
N GLU A 40 -5.51 -14.61 1.41
CA GLU A 40 -6.90 -14.20 1.66
C GLU A 40 -6.98 -12.79 2.27
N VAL A 41 -6.04 -12.45 3.15
CA VAL A 41 -5.99 -11.11 3.76
C VAL A 41 -5.50 -10.09 2.74
N LYS A 42 -4.48 -10.41 1.92
CA LYS A 42 -4.03 -9.54 0.81
C LYS A 42 -5.18 -9.18 -0.12
N ASP A 43 -5.97 -10.17 -0.53
CA ASP A 43 -7.10 -9.98 -1.45
C ASP A 43 -8.14 -9.02 -0.87
N LYS A 44 -8.50 -9.20 0.41
CA LYS A 44 -9.44 -8.31 1.11
C LYS A 44 -8.89 -6.88 1.23
N VAL A 45 -7.62 -6.72 1.57
CA VAL A 45 -6.98 -5.41 1.70
C VAL A 45 -6.91 -4.71 0.35
N ALA A 46 -6.49 -5.40 -0.71
CA ALA A 46 -6.42 -4.85 -2.06
C ALA A 46 -7.80 -4.39 -2.55
N ALA A 47 -8.86 -5.17 -2.28
CA ALA A 47 -10.22 -4.81 -2.62
C ALA A 47 -10.67 -3.52 -1.90
N VAL A 48 -10.45 -3.43 -0.58
CA VAL A 48 -10.81 -2.24 0.21
C VAL A 48 -10.04 -1.01 -0.25
N VAL A 49 -8.72 -1.09 -0.42
CA VAL A 49 -7.90 0.03 -0.88
C VAL A 49 -8.38 0.53 -2.25
N THR A 50 -8.63 -0.40 -3.18
CA THR A 50 -9.12 -0.08 -4.52
C THR A 50 -10.48 0.61 -4.49
N GLU A 51 -11.42 0.09 -3.69
CA GLU A 51 -12.76 0.68 -3.53
C GLU A 51 -12.69 2.11 -2.95
N GLN A 52 -11.88 2.31 -1.91
CA GLN A 52 -11.76 3.63 -1.27
C GLN A 52 -11.13 4.66 -2.20
N ILE A 53 -10.10 4.28 -2.96
CA ILE A 53 -9.48 5.17 -3.96
C ILE A 53 -10.48 5.54 -5.05
N ARG A 54 -11.21 4.56 -5.58
CA ARG A 54 -12.24 4.80 -6.62
C ARG A 54 -13.38 5.68 -6.11
N SER A 55 -13.78 5.51 -4.85
CA SER A 55 -14.78 6.36 -4.20
C SER A 55 -14.30 7.82 -4.11
N ALA A 56 -13.03 8.04 -3.78
CA ALA A 56 -12.46 9.37 -3.59
C ALA A 56 -12.07 10.08 -4.89
N LEU A 57 -11.53 9.36 -5.89
CA LEU A 57 -10.89 9.94 -7.06
C LEU A 57 -11.61 9.66 -8.38
N GLY A 58 -12.50 8.65 -8.44
CA GLY A 58 -13.26 8.29 -9.63
C GLY A 58 -13.34 6.77 -9.86
N LYS A 59 -14.54 6.28 -10.22
CA LYS A 59 -14.84 4.84 -10.30
C LYS A 59 -14.09 4.09 -11.41
N GLU A 60 -13.81 4.77 -12.51
CA GLU A 60 -13.17 4.18 -13.69
C GLU A 60 -11.64 4.19 -13.62
N LEU A 61 -11.05 4.65 -12.51
CA LEU A 61 -9.60 4.65 -12.34
C LEU A 61 -9.08 3.22 -12.18
N ASP A 62 -8.02 2.91 -12.92
CA ASP A 62 -7.14 1.81 -12.57
C ASP A 62 -6.49 2.10 -11.22
N VAL A 63 -6.27 1.06 -10.41
CA VAL A 63 -5.58 1.16 -9.13
C VAL A 63 -4.69 -0.06 -9.01
N ALA A 64 -3.40 0.15 -8.70
CA ALA A 64 -2.52 -0.94 -8.35
C ALA A 64 -2.22 -0.92 -6.85
N VAL A 65 -2.23 -2.11 -6.26
CA VAL A 65 -1.81 -2.36 -4.89
C VAL A 65 -0.74 -3.44 -4.92
N ILE A 66 0.44 -3.14 -4.41
CA ILE A 66 1.52 -4.11 -4.22
C ILE A 66 1.75 -4.30 -2.72
N PHE A 67 2.00 -5.56 -2.33
CA PHE A 67 2.36 -5.91 -0.97
C PHE A 67 3.85 -6.21 -0.90
N VAL A 68 4.54 -5.53 0.01
CA VAL A 68 5.95 -5.76 0.32
C VAL A 68 6.00 -6.39 1.71
N ALA A 69 6.34 -7.68 1.75
CA ALA A 69 6.52 -8.40 3.01
C ALA A 69 7.82 -7.95 3.68
N LEU A 70 7.70 -7.47 4.91
CA LEU A 70 8.81 -7.13 5.79
C LEU A 70 9.18 -8.36 6.61
N GLU A 71 10.46 -8.49 6.89
CA GLU A 71 10.99 -9.52 7.81
C GLU A 71 10.95 -8.97 9.24
N PRO A 72 10.22 -9.61 10.20
CA PRO A 72 10.12 -9.13 11.58
C PRO A 72 11.47 -8.86 12.23
N ALA A 73 12.45 -9.76 12.07
CA ALA A 73 13.78 -9.62 12.64
C ALA A 73 14.59 -8.45 12.06
N SER A 74 14.15 -7.88 10.93
CA SER A 74 14.76 -6.71 10.28
C SER A 74 13.97 -5.41 10.51
N TYR A 75 12.80 -5.48 11.14
CA TYR A 75 11.98 -4.31 11.44
C TYR A 75 12.17 -3.92 12.90
N TYR A 76 12.72 -2.73 13.15
CA TYR A 76 13.00 -2.22 14.49
C TYR A 76 12.07 -1.06 14.84
N ASP A 77 11.42 -1.15 16.00
CA ASP A 77 10.75 -0.04 16.65
C ASP A 77 11.39 0.22 18.01
N ASN A 78 11.72 1.48 18.30
CA ASN A 78 12.42 1.88 19.53
C ASN A 78 13.66 1.02 19.85
N ALA A 79 14.50 0.77 18.84
CA ALA A 79 15.72 -0.06 18.91
C ALA A 79 15.49 -1.54 19.27
N SER A 80 14.26 -2.04 19.19
CA SER A 80 13.91 -3.45 19.37
C SER A 80 13.24 -4.00 18.11
N HIS A 81 13.60 -5.21 17.68
CA HIS A 81 12.95 -5.82 16.53
C HIS A 81 11.68 -6.58 16.92
N TYR A 82 10.86 -6.90 15.91
CA TYR A 82 9.72 -7.80 16.07
C TYR A 82 10.18 -9.26 15.88
N GLY A 83 9.48 -10.21 16.50
CA GLY A 83 9.78 -11.66 16.41
C GLY A 83 10.50 -12.22 17.63
#